data_AF-A0A2N1R086-F1
#
_entry.id   AF-A0A2N1R086-F1
#
_cell.length_a   1.000
_cell.length_b   1.000
_cell.length_c   1.000
_cell.angle_alpha   90.00
_cell.angle_beta   90.00
_cell.angle_gamma   90.00
#
_symmetry.space_group_name_H-M   'P 1'
#
loop_
_entity.id
_entity.type
_entity.pdbx_description
1 polymer ?
#
loop_
_entity_poly.entity_id
_entity_poly.type
_entity_poly.pdbx_seq_one_letter_code
_entity_poly.pdbx_strand_id
1 'polypeptide(L)'
;MKTTALLLALLVLAGAGAGVAAQDAITSPSQETHTSFLDFPGKLNYHMVAGWTSTGLLFTAGALGAARALDLMNRGHEIRDSLGIDEDNSAAIAAQLGPLWEDGQLLRWLHVGFLSAGETLYLGNAITGLSMKLPTGERSLSADIHLAGFITHAALMASQILIGVMSSDALRRGDHEAHQGLMIAHAVIGVTIPVVMAGAGWAATADLSFLSGSGD
;
A
#
# COMPACT_ATOMS: atom_id res chain seq x y z
N MET A 1 22.66 0.29 12.39
CA MET A 1 22.90 -1.08 11.87
C MET A 1 21.73 -2.05 12.06
N LYS A 2 20.91 -1.96 13.13
CA LYS A 2 19.77 -2.88 13.34
C LYS A 2 18.55 -2.61 12.42
N THR A 3 18.33 -1.37 12.01
CA THR A 3 17.24 -0.94 11.11
C THR A 3 17.43 -1.41 9.66
N THR A 4 18.68 -1.48 9.19
CA THR A 4 19.03 -1.90 7.82
C THR A 4 18.74 -3.38 7.57
N ALA A 5 18.95 -4.24 8.56
CA ALA A 5 18.68 -5.67 8.47
C ALA A 5 17.17 -5.99 8.46
N LEU A 6 16.37 -5.21 9.19
CA LEU A 6 14.90 -5.34 9.19
C LEU A 6 14.30 -4.86 7.86
N LEU A 7 14.84 -3.78 7.29
CA LEU A 7 14.46 -3.29 5.95
C LEU A 7 14.75 -4.34 4.86
N LEU A 8 15.93 -4.99 4.91
CA LEU A 8 16.30 -6.05 3.98
C LEU A 8 15.37 -7.26 4.11
N ALA A 9 15.02 -7.67 5.34
CA ALA A 9 14.13 -8.80 5.57
C ALA A 9 12.71 -8.54 5.03
N LEU A 10 12.17 -7.33 5.22
CA LEU A 10 10.86 -6.95 4.65
C LEU A 10 10.88 -6.87 3.11
N LEU A 11 11.97 -6.37 2.51
CA LEU A 11 12.15 -6.32 1.05
C LEU A 11 12.23 -7.72 0.42
N VAL A 12 12.89 -8.67 1.08
CA VAL A 12 12.99 -10.06 0.61
C VAL A 12 11.64 -10.78 0.68
N LEU A 13 10.84 -10.54 1.72
CA LEU A 13 9.48 -11.09 1.86
C LEU A 13 8.50 -10.53 0.81
N ALA A 14 8.59 -9.24 0.47
CA ALA A 14 7.76 -8.62 -0.56
C ALA A 14 8.13 -9.11 -1.98
N GLY A 15 9.41 -9.36 -2.25
CA GLY A 15 9.88 -9.89 -3.53
C GLY A 15 9.53 -11.37 -3.76
N ALA A 16 9.50 -12.18 -2.69
CA ALA A 16 9.22 -13.60 -2.79
C ALA A 16 7.78 -13.89 -3.26
N GLY A 17 6.78 -13.17 -2.75
CA GLY A 17 5.37 -13.37 -3.12
C GLY A 17 5.04 -12.97 -4.56
N ALA A 18 5.67 -11.90 -5.07
CA ALA A 18 5.53 -11.47 -6.46
C ALA A 18 6.23 -12.43 -7.44
N GLY A 19 7.31 -13.09 -7.01
CA GLY A 19 8.05 -14.06 -7.81
C GLY A 19 7.30 -15.37 -8.07
N VAL A 20 6.61 -15.92 -7.06
CA VAL A 20 5.92 -17.22 -7.21
C VAL A 20 4.74 -17.14 -8.17
N ALA A 21 3.95 -16.06 -8.10
CA ALA A 21 2.81 -15.84 -9.00
C ALA A 21 3.24 -15.53 -10.45
N ALA A 22 4.44 -14.95 -10.65
CA ALA A 22 5.01 -14.72 -11.97
C ALA A 22 5.58 -16.00 -12.61
N GLN A 23 6.00 -16.97 -11.80
CA GLN A 23 6.63 -18.20 -12.27
C GLN A 23 5.62 -19.20 -12.84
N ASP A 24 4.42 -19.29 -12.25
CA ASP A 24 3.33 -20.17 -12.73
C ASP A 24 2.74 -19.72 -14.09
N ALA A 25 2.86 -18.43 -14.43
CA ALA A 25 2.38 -17.89 -15.72
C ALA A 25 3.28 -18.30 -16.92
N ILE A 26 4.50 -18.77 -16.67
CA ILE A 26 5.51 -19.02 -17.72
C ILE A 26 5.49 -20.48 -18.21
N THR A 27 4.91 -21.43 -17.45
CA THR A 27 5.04 -22.87 -17.75
C THR A 27 3.88 -23.48 -18.55
N SER A 28 2.90 -22.69 -19.01
CA SER A 28 1.79 -23.22 -19.82
C SER A 28 2.15 -23.26 -21.31
N PRO A 29 1.86 -24.36 -22.05
CA PRO A 29 2.18 -24.46 -23.47
C PRO A 29 1.43 -23.39 -24.28
N SER A 30 2.15 -22.71 -25.17
CA SER A 30 1.60 -21.69 -26.06
C SER A 30 0.63 -22.32 -27.07
N GLN A 31 -0.67 -22.03 -26.95
CA GLN A 31 -1.62 -22.23 -28.02
C GLN A 31 -2.23 -20.90 -28.49
N GLU A 32 -2.14 -20.73 -29.81
CA GLU A 32 -2.99 -19.98 -30.74
C GLU A 32 -3.30 -18.49 -30.50
N THR A 33 -2.85 -17.65 -31.44
CA THR A 33 -3.40 -16.33 -31.82
C THR A 33 -4.21 -15.58 -30.75
N HIS A 34 -3.61 -15.32 -29.59
CA HIS A 34 -4.18 -14.40 -28.63
C HIS A 34 -3.75 -12.99 -29.02
N THR A 35 -4.72 -12.07 -29.16
CA THR A 35 -4.45 -10.64 -29.17
C THR A 35 -3.74 -10.29 -27.86
N SER A 36 -2.41 -10.12 -27.94
CA SER A 36 -1.61 -9.71 -26.80
C SER A 36 -2.12 -8.37 -26.27
N PHE A 37 -2.22 -8.23 -24.95
CA PHE A 37 -2.58 -6.97 -24.30
C PHE A 37 -1.35 -6.44 -23.56
N LEU A 38 -0.74 -5.36 -24.05
CA LEU A 38 0.50 -4.80 -23.47
C LEU A 38 1.59 -5.87 -23.28
N ASP A 39 1.80 -6.71 -24.29
CA ASP A 39 2.72 -7.85 -24.28
C ASP A 39 2.35 -9.01 -23.32
N PHE A 40 1.21 -8.95 -22.64
CA PHE A 40 0.64 -10.08 -21.91
C PHE A 40 -0.18 -10.99 -22.83
N PRO A 41 -0.27 -12.31 -22.54
CA PRO A 41 -1.11 -13.25 -23.30
C PRO A 41 -2.61 -12.89 -23.31
N GLY A 42 -3.05 -11.98 -22.42
CA GLY A 42 -4.40 -11.43 -22.41
C GLY A 42 -4.64 -10.50 -21.22
N LYS A 43 -5.82 -9.88 -21.19
CA LYS A 43 -6.23 -8.95 -20.13
C LYS A 43 -6.23 -9.58 -18.74
N LEU A 44 -6.62 -10.85 -18.62
CA LEU A 44 -6.62 -11.57 -17.35
C LEU A 44 -5.20 -11.71 -16.78
N ASN A 45 -4.22 -12.08 -17.62
CA ASN A 45 -2.83 -12.18 -17.22
C ASN A 45 -2.26 -10.82 -16.78
N TYR A 46 -2.51 -9.76 -17.54
CA TYR A 46 -2.17 -8.41 -17.12
C TYR A 46 -2.82 -8.07 -15.78
N HIS A 47 -4.12 -8.35 -15.60
CA HIS A 47 -4.86 -8.02 -14.39
C HIS A 47 -4.28 -8.71 -13.14
N MET A 48 -3.94 -9.99 -13.26
CA MET A 48 -3.28 -10.72 -12.17
C MET A 48 -1.90 -10.14 -11.84
N VAL A 49 -1.04 -9.96 -12.85
CA VAL A 49 0.34 -9.48 -12.62
C VAL A 49 0.35 -8.04 -12.11
N ALA A 50 -0.45 -7.16 -12.71
CA ALA A 50 -0.56 -5.77 -12.28
C ALA A 50 -1.14 -5.65 -10.87
N GLY A 51 -2.14 -6.46 -10.52
CA GLY A 51 -2.71 -6.51 -9.17
C GLY A 51 -1.69 -6.91 -8.09
N TRP A 52 -0.94 -7.99 -8.32
CA TRP A 52 0.11 -8.42 -7.38
C TRP A 52 1.28 -7.46 -7.31
N THR A 53 1.73 -6.93 -8.45
CA THR A 53 2.83 -5.95 -8.50
C THR A 53 2.45 -4.68 -7.75
N SER A 54 1.24 -4.16 -7.99
CA SER A 54 0.70 -3.02 -7.27
C SER A 54 0.65 -3.28 -5.75
N THR A 55 0.13 -4.43 -5.32
CA THR A 55 0.09 -4.84 -3.90
C THR A 55 1.49 -4.81 -3.27
N GLY A 56 2.50 -5.36 -3.95
CA GLY A 56 3.89 -5.37 -3.46
C GLY A 56 4.51 -3.97 -3.36
N LEU A 57 4.25 -3.10 -4.34
CA LEU A 57 4.72 -1.72 -4.33
C LEU A 57 4.07 -0.91 -3.20
N LEU A 58 2.77 -1.09 -2.97
CA LEU A 58 2.04 -0.42 -1.89
C LEU A 58 2.47 -0.92 -0.50
N PHE A 59 2.73 -2.22 -0.37
CA PHE A 59 3.33 -2.77 0.85
C PHE A 59 4.72 -2.17 1.11
N THR A 60 5.56 -2.07 0.07
CA THR A 60 6.88 -1.43 0.17
C THR A 60 6.77 0.05 0.54
N ALA A 61 5.82 0.77 -0.04
CA ALA A 61 5.51 2.15 0.34
C ALA A 61 5.14 2.22 1.83
N GLY A 62 4.26 1.34 2.32
CA GLY A 62 3.90 1.26 3.73
C GLY A 62 5.10 1.05 4.65
N ALA A 63 6.00 0.13 4.30
CA ALA A 63 7.23 -0.13 5.06
C ALA A 63 8.17 1.09 5.10
N LEU A 64 8.35 1.78 3.97
CA LEU A 64 9.15 3.02 3.90
C LEU A 64 8.53 4.16 4.72
N GLY A 65 7.19 4.28 4.68
CA GLY A 65 6.45 5.26 5.48
C GLY A 65 6.60 5.00 6.97
N ALA A 66 6.47 3.74 7.41
CA ALA A 66 6.69 3.35 8.80
C ALA A 66 8.14 3.59 9.24
N ALA A 67 9.13 3.28 8.40
CA ALA A 67 10.53 3.55 8.69
C ALA A 67 10.79 5.05 8.87
N ARG A 68 10.18 5.90 8.03
CA ARG A 68 10.27 7.37 8.18
C ARG A 68 9.58 7.86 9.45
N ALA A 69 8.43 7.31 9.82
CA ALA A 69 7.74 7.67 11.06
C ALA A 69 8.61 7.36 12.29
N LEU A 70 9.22 6.17 12.34
CA LEU A 70 10.13 5.78 13.42
C LEU A 70 11.39 6.65 13.46
N ASP A 71 11.96 6.99 12.30
CA ASP A 71 13.09 7.92 12.20
C ASP A 71 12.75 9.30 12.79
N LEU A 72 11.59 9.86 12.40
CA LEU A 72 11.12 11.14 12.94
C LEU A 72 10.89 11.09 14.46
N MET A 73 10.27 10.02 14.97
CA MET A 73 10.06 9.85 16.40
C MET A 73 11.39 9.79 17.18
N ASN A 74 12.36 9.01 16.69
CA ASN A 74 13.65 8.88 17.34
C ASN A 74 14.41 10.22 17.37
N ARG A 75 14.47 10.91 16.23
CA ARG A 75 15.12 12.23 16.14
C ARG A 75 14.41 13.27 17.00
N GLY A 76 13.08 13.22 17.08
CA GLY A 76 12.30 14.08 17.96
C GLY A 76 12.67 13.87 19.44
N HIS A 77 12.78 12.62 19.89
CA HIS A 77 13.24 12.30 21.25
C HIS A 77 14.69 12.75 21.50
N GLU A 78 15.62 12.48 20.58
CA GLU A 78 17.02 12.90 20.70
C GLU A 78 17.16 14.42 20.84
N ILE A 79 16.42 15.20 20.03
CA ILE A 79 16.43 16.66 20.13
C ILE A 79 15.89 17.11 21.49
N ARG A 80 14.76 16.55 21.93
CA ARG A 80 14.16 16.89 23.22
C ARG A 80 15.11 16.62 24.38
N ASP A 81 15.72 15.43 24.41
CA ASP A 81 16.68 15.03 25.44
C ASP A 81 17.91 15.96 25.44
N SER A 82 18.44 16.30 24.26
CA SER A 82 19.62 17.16 24.15
C SER A 82 19.41 18.61 24.60
N LEU A 83 18.17 19.11 24.47
CA LEU A 83 17.79 20.48 24.82
C LEU A 83 17.09 20.58 26.18
N GLY A 84 16.86 19.46 26.87
CA GLY A 84 16.09 19.42 28.11
C GLY A 84 14.64 19.87 27.92
N ILE A 85 14.04 19.59 26.75
CA ILE A 85 12.65 19.94 26.44
C ILE A 85 11.72 18.86 27.01
N ASP A 86 11.02 19.22 28.07
CA ASP A 86 9.98 18.40 28.67
C ASP A 86 8.78 18.22 27.72
N GLU A 87 8.01 17.14 27.91
CA GLU A 87 6.83 16.81 27.09
C GLU A 87 5.74 17.89 27.15
N ASP A 88 5.66 18.60 28.27
CA ASP A 88 4.66 19.65 28.49
C ASP A 88 5.03 21.00 27.83
N ASN A 89 6.23 21.13 27.25
CA ASN A 89 6.69 22.38 26.64
C ASN A 89 6.37 22.45 25.13
N SER A 90 5.08 22.60 24.82
CA SER A 90 4.54 22.62 23.45
C SER A 90 5.20 23.67 22.53
N ALA A 91 5.53 24.85 23.06
CA ALA A 91 6.18 25.91 22.29
C ALA A 91 7.62 25.55 21.88
N ALA A 92 8.39 24.91 22.77
CA ALA A 92 9.74 24.45 22.46
C ALA A 92 9.74 23.27 21.48
N ILE A 93 8.78 22.34 21.61
CA ILE A 93 8.59 21.23 20.67
C ILE A 93 8.26 21.77 19.27
N ALA A 94 7.30 22.69 19.17
CA ALA A 94 6.89 23.29 17.90
C ALA A 94 8.05 23.95 17.15
N ALA A 95 8.95 24.63 17.87
CA ALA A 95 10.12 25.29 17.28
C ALA A 95 11.12 24.30 16.63
N GLN A 96 11.14 23.04 17.05
CA GLN A 96 12.07 22.02 16.55
C GLN A 96 11.48 21.11 15.45
N LEU A 97 10.15 21.14 15.26
CA LEU A 97 9.47 20.31 14.26
C LEU A 97 9.72 20.76 12.81
N GLY A 98 9.78 22.08 12.55
CA GLY A 98 10.11 22.62 11.23
C GLY A 98 11.46 22.13 10.69
N PRO A 99 12.56 22.23 11.46
CA PRO A 99 13.85 21.64 11.09
C PRO A 99 13.80 20.13 10.85
N LEU A 100 13.04 19.37 11.66
CA LEU A 100 12.85 17.93 11.44
C LEU A 100 12.15 17.60 10.12
N TRP A 101 11.27 18.49 9.65
CA TRP A 101 10.64 18.36 8.35
C TRP A 101 11.66 18.44 7.21
N GLU A 102 12.53 19.46 7.21
CA GLU A 102 13.52 19.70 6.14
C GLU A 102 14.48 18.52 5.97
N ASP A 103 14.85 17.86 7.06
CA ASP A 103 15.81 16.76 7.05
C ASP A 103 15.20 15.39 6.72
N GLY A 104 15.93 14.56 5.97
CA GLY A 104 15.54 13.16 5.76
C GLY A 104 14.44 12.95 4.71
N GLN A 105 14.40 13.81 3.68
CA GLN A 105 13.42 13.77 2.60
C GLN A 105 13.49 12.52 1.71
N LEU A 106 14.62 11.80 1.70
CA LEU A 106 14.81 10.62 0.84
C LEU A 106 13.74 9.54 1.11
N LEU A 107 13.53 9.16 2.38
CA LEU A 107 12.53 8.13 2.72
C LEU A 107 11.11 8.59 2.41
N ARG A 108 10.81 9.89 2.57
CA ARG A 108 9.52 10.48 2.17
C ARG A 108 9.30 10.35 0.67
N TRP A 109 10.28 10.72 -0.15
CA TRP A 109 10.14 10.63 -1.60
C TRP A 109 10.16 9.20 -2.12
N LEU A 110 10.92 8.30 -1.51
CA LEU A 110 10.82 6.86 -1.82
C LEU A 110 9.41 6.35 -1.48
N HIS A 111 8.88 6.64 -0.29
CA HIS A 111 7.50 6.29 0.08
C HIS A 111 6.48 6.80 -0.94
N VAL A 112 6.53 8.09 -1.29
CA VAL A 112 5.63 8.71 -2.29
C VAL A 112 5.81 8.08 -3.68
N GLY A 113 7.05 7.78 -4.09
CA GLY A 113 7.35 7.17 -5.38
C GLY A 113 6.79 5.75 -5.50
N PHE A 114 7.03 4.90 -4.50
CA PHE A 114 6.47 3.54 -4.46
C PHE A 114 4.94 3.55 -4.38
N LEU A 115 4.36 4.48 -3.61
CA LEU A 115 2.90 4.66 -3.55
C LEU A 115 2.36 5.06 -4.92
N SER A 116 2.96 6.05 -5.57
CA SER A 116 2.52 6.54 -6.88
C SER A 116 2.63 5.45 -7.97
N ALA A 117 3.71 4.67 -7.97
CA ALA A 117 3.89 3.56 -8.90
C ALA A 117 2.87 2.43 -8.65
N GLY A 118 2.67 2.07 -7.38
CA GLY A 118 1.69 1.06 -6.98
C GLY A 118 0.27 1.45 -7.37
N GLU A 119 -0.13 2.69 -7.11
CA GLU A 119 -1.45 3.24 -7.47
C GLU A 119 -1.66 3.36 -8.98
N THR A 120 -0.62 3.74 -9.73
CA THR A 120 -0.71 3.80 -11.20
C THR A 120 -0.97 2.41 -11.79
N LEU A 121 -0.25 1.40 -11.32
CA LEU A 121 -0.49 0.01 -11.72
C LEU A 121 -1.86 -0.49 -11.24
N TYR A 122 -2.29 -0.10 -10.04
CA TYR A 122 -3.63 -0.42 -9.52
C TYR A 122 -4.73 0.14 -10.43
N LEU A 123 -4.61 1.40 -10.84
CA LEU A 123 -5.59 2.05 -11.71
C LEU A 123 -5.63 1.37 -13.09
N GLY A 124 -4.48 1.03 -13.67
CA GLY A 124 -4.42 0.24 -14.90
C GLY A 124 -5.06 -1.14 -14.73
N ASN A 125 -4.81 -1.78 -13.59
CA ASN A 125 -5.42 -3.05 -13.20
C ASN A 125 -6.96 -2.95 -13.11
N ALA A 126 -7.45 -1.89 -12.47
CA ALA A 126 -8.87 -1.57 -12.30
C ALA A 126 -9.61 -1.44 -13.63
N ILE A 127 -9.07 -0.59 -14.52
CA ILE A 127 -9.65 -0.30 -15.83
C ILE A 127 -9.71 -1.58 -16.66
N THR A 128 -8.66 -2.40 -16.59
CA THR A 128 -8.63 -3.70 -17.26
C THR A 128 -9.69 -4.64 -16.70
N GLY A 129 -9.81 -4.72 -15.37
CA GLY A 129 -10.85 -5.44 -14.62
C GLY A 129 -12.26 -5.10 -15.10
N LEU A 130 -12.61 -3.82 -15.07
CA LEU A 130 -13.92 -3.30 -15.50
C LEU A 130 -14.22 -3.58 -16.98
N SER A 131 -13.18 -3.72 -17.81
CA SER A 131 -13.34 -4.04 -19.23
C SER A 131 -13.63 -5.53 -19.51
N MET A 132 -13.38 -6.41 -18.53
CA MET A 132 -13.71 -7.83 -18.59
C MET A 132 -15.15 -8.00 -18.07
N LYS A 133 -16.13 -7.82 -18.96
CA LYS A 133 -17.55 -8.00 -18.62
C LYS A 133 -17.81 -9.43 -18.16
N LEU A 134 -18.41 -9.60 -16.99
CA LEU A 134 -19.08 -10.86 -16.65
C LEU A 134 -20.43 -10.93 -17.39
N PRO A 135 -20.86 -12.11 -17.87
CA PRO A 135 -22.21 -12.29 -18.39
C PRO A 135 -23.27 -11.90 -17.36
N THR A 136 -24.37 -11.33 -17.83
CA THR A 136 -25.47 -10.89 -16.97
C THR A 136 -26.05 -12.07 -16.20
N GLY A 137 -25.99 -12.05 -14.88
CA GLY A 137 -26.49 -13.14 -14.00
C GLY A 137 -25.42 -14.07 -13.43
N GLU A 138 -24.14 -13.89 -13.78
CA GLU A 138 -23.03 -14.79 -13.37
C GLU A 138 -22.08 -14.18 -12.32
N ARG A 139 -22.56 -13.28 -11.46
CA ARG A 139 -21.71 -12.76 -10.36
C ARG A 139 -21.60 -13.79 -9.25
N SER A 140 -20.41 -14.37 -9.11
CA SER A 140 -20.07 -15.23 -7.98
C SER A 140 -19.77 -14.42 -6.72
N LEU A 141 -19.88 -15.04 -5.54
CA LEU A 141 -19.46 -14.44 -4.27
C LEU A 141 -18.00 -13.95 -4.31
N SER A 142 -17.13 -14.71 -4.99
CA SER A 142 -15.72 -14.34 -5.21
C SER A 142 -15.59 -13.03 -5.99
N ALA A 143 -16.34 -12.87 -7.09
CA ALA A 143 -16.36 -11.62 -7.86
C ALA A 143 -16.91 -10.44 -7.04
N ASP A 144 -17.89 -10.68 -6.17
CA ASP A 144 -18.46 -9.66 -5.29
C ASP A 144 -17.47 -9.19 -4.22
N ILE A 145 -16.76 -10.12 -3.57
CA ILE A 145 -15.69 -9.79 -2.61
C ILE A 145 -14.56 -9.03 -3.31
N HIS A 146 -14.18 -9.46 -4.51
CA HIS A 146 -13.13 -8.79 -5.27
C HIS A 146 -13.52 -7.35 -5.63
N LEU A 147 -14.74 -7.12 -6.09
CA LEU A 147 -15.24 -5.77 -6.38
C LEU A 147 -15.37 -4.91 -5.11
N ALA A 148 -15.86 -5.48 -4.01
CA ALA A 148 -15.95 -4.78 -2.73
C ALA A 148 -14.56 -4.38 -2.21
N GLY A 149 -13.57 -5.27 -2.32
CA GLY A 149 -12.17 -4.98 -2.03
C GLY A 149 -11.61 -3.87 -2.90
N PHE A 150 -11.93 -3.87 -4.19
CA PHE A 150 -11.53 -2.85 -5.14
C PHE A 150 -12.01 -1.44 -4.73
N ILE A 151 -13.32 -1.32 -4.43
CA ILE A 151 -13.94 -0.05 -4.01
C ILE A 151 -13.41 0.40 -2.65
N THR A 152 -13.26 -0.55 -1.71
CA THR A 152 -12.76 -0.27 -0.36
C THR A 152 -11.32 0.25 -0.42
N HIS A 153 -10.45 -0.39 -1.20
CA HIS A 153 -9.09 0.09 -1.41
C HIS A 153 -9.08 1.53 -1.96
N ALA A 154 -9.88 1.82 -3.00
CA ALA A 154 -9.90 3.16 -3.60
C ALA A 154 -10.30 4.25 -2.58
N ALA A 155 -11.30 3.96 -1.73
CA ALA A 155 -11.72 4.86 -0.66
C ALA A 155 -10.61 5.05 0.40
N LEU A 156 -10.01 3.95 0.86
CA LEU A 156 -8.90 3.99 1.83
C LEU A 156 -7.69 4.75 1.29
N MET A 157 -7.35 4.58 0.01
CA MET A 157 -6.23 5.27 -0.61
C MET A 157 -6.46 6.77 -0.71
N ALA A 158 -7.67 7.20 -1.09
CA ALA A 158 -8.03 8.61 -1.09
C ALA A 158 -7.87 9.22 0.32
N SER A 159 -8.34 8.53 1.35
CA SER A 159 -8.11 8.94 2.75
C SER A 159 -6.62 8.98 3.11
N GLN A 160 -5.86 7.97 2.69
CA GLN A 160 -4.43 7.86 2.98
C GLN A 160 -3.64 9.04 2.40
N ILE A 161 -3.92 9.42 1.16
CA ILE A 161 -3.28 10.56 0.49
C ILE A 161 -3.62 11.86 1.23
N LEU A 162 -4.91 12.10 1.53
CA LEU A 162 -5.34 13.31 2.22
C LEU A 162 -4.68 13.44 3.59
N ILE A 163 -4.73 12.39 4.40
CA ILE A 163 -4.13 12.39 5.74
C ILE A 163 -2.60 12.52 5.66
N GLY A 164 -1.95 11.92 4.65
CA GLY A 164 -0.50 12.02 4.45
C GLY A 164 -0.05 13.45 4.12
N VAL A 165 -0.80 14.13 3.25
CA VAL A 165 -0.57 15.54 2.94
C VAL A 165 -0.80 16.42 4.16
N MET A 166 -1.92 16.23 4.87
CA MET A 166 -2.23 16.99 6.09
C MET A 166 -1.18 16.77 7.18
N SER A 167 -0.71 15.53 7.37
CA SER A 167 0.34 15.20 8.34
C SER A 167 1.67 15.87 7.98
N SER A 168 2.03 15.87 6.69
CA SER A 168 3.23 16.54 6.20
C SER A 168 3.16 18.06 6.40
N ASP A 169 1.99 18.67 6.20
CA ASP A 169 1.77 20.10 6.44
C ASP A 169 1.78 20.44 7.93
N ALA A 170 1.15 19.62 8.78
CA ALA A 170 1.20 19.78 10.23
C ALA A 170 2.64 19.75 10.75
N LEU A 171 3.45 18.80 10.29
CA LEU A 171 4.88 18.72 10.62
C LEU A 171 5.62 19.99 10.18
N ARG A 172 5.39 20.44 8.94
CA ARG A 172 6.00 21.65 8.37
C ARG A 172 5.65 22.92 9.15
N ARG A 173 4.41 23.02 9.66
CA ARG A 173 3.93 24.16 10.47
C ARG A 173 4.33 24.07 11.95
N GLY A 174 4.95 22.98 12.38
CA GLY A 174 5.30 22.74 13.79
C GLY A 174 4.11 22.40 14.68
N ASP A 175 3.03 21.89 14.09
CA ASP A 175 1.79 21.53 14.78
C ASP A 175 1.86 20.08 15.31
N HIS A 176 2.45 19.91 16.50
CA HIS A 176 2.77 18.61 17.09
C HIS A 176 1.54 17.71 17.27
N GLU A 177 0.48 18.24 17.88
CA GLU A 177 -0.74 17.48 18.20
C GLU A 177 -1.45 17.00 16.93
N ALA A 178 -1.62 17.91 15.94
CA ALA A 178 -2.20 17.55 14.67
C ALA A 178 -1.33 16.52 13.94
N HIS A 179 -0.01 16.71 13.91
CA HIS A 179 0.91 15.77 13.26
C HIS A 179 0.83 14.38 13.89
N GLN A 180 0.85 14.27 15.22
CA GLN A 180 0.79 12.99 15.92
C GLN A 180 -0.53 12.26 15.65
N GLY A 181 -1.67 12.94 15.78
CA GLY A 181 -2.98 12.35 15.51
C GLY A 181 -3.12 11.89 14.06
N LEU A 182 -2.70 12.72 13.10
CA LEU A 182 -2.74 12.40 11.67
C LEU A 182 -1.79 11.25 11.32
N MET A 183 -0.60 11.17 11.94
CA MET A 183 0.33 10.07 11.70
C MET A 183 -0.20 8.73 12.19
N ILE A 184 -0.90 8.69 13.34
CA ILE A 184 -1.56 7.47 13.81
C ILE A 184 -2.65 7.05 12.83
N ALA A 185 -3.52 7.97 12.43
CA ALA A 185 -4.58 7.69 11.45
C ALA A 185 -4.00 7.20 10.11
N HIS A 186 -2.94 7.84 9.63
CA HIS A 186 -2.22 7.47 8.42
C HIS A 186 -1.62 6.06 8.53
N ALA A 187 -1.03 5.71 9.66
CA ALA A 187 -0.46 4.38 9.87
C ALA A 187 -1.56 3.30 9.89
N VAL A 188 -2.68 3.54 10.57
CA VAL A 188 -3.80 2.59 10.65
C VAL A 188 -4.41 2.31 9.28
N ILE A 189 -4.72 3.36 8.52
CA ILE A 189 -5.25 3.20 7.16
C ILE A 189 -4.20 2.56 6.24
N GLY A 190 -2.94 2.99 6.35
CA GLY A 190 -1.81 2.43 5.60
C GLY A 190 -1.61 0.93 5.79
N VAL A 191 -1.83 0.39 6.99
CA VAL A 191 -1.80 -1.06 7.26
C VAL A 191 -3.06 -1.76 6.77
N THR A 192 -4.21 -1.09 6.81
CA THR A 192 -5.50 -1.67 6.39
C THR A 192 -5.53 -1.94 4.88
N ILE A 193 -4.96 -1.05 4.07
CA ILE A 193 -4.92 -1.16 2.60
C ILE A 193 -4.36 -2.51 2.11
N PRO A 194 -3.12 -2.93 2.45
CA PRO A 194 -2.58 -4.19 1.96
C PRO A 194 -3.35 -5.41 2.47
N VAL A 195 -3.99 -5.34 3.65
CA VAL A 195 -4.86 -6.41 4.16
C VAL A 195 -6.11 -6.57 3.30
N VAL A 196 -6.77 -5.47 2.94
CA VAL A 196 -7.94 -5.48 2.04
C VAL A 196 -7.56 -6.01 0.66
N MET A 197 -6.44 -5.54 0.10
CA MET A 197 -5.98 -5.98 -1.22
C MET A 197 -5.61 -7.46 -1.24
N ALA A 198 -4.84 -7.93 -0.27
CA ALA A 198 -4.45 -9.34 -0.17
C ALA A 198 -5.67 -10.24 0.07
N GLY A 199 -6.60 -9.83 0.93
CA GLY A 199 -7.84 -10.56 1.19
C GLY A 199 -8.73 -10.67 -0.05
N ALA A 200 -8.90 -9.56 -0.79
CA ALA A 200 -9.68 -9.54 -2.03
C ALA A 200 -9.02 -10.31 -3.18
N GLY A 201 -7.68 -10.27 -3.26
CA GLY A 201 -6.90 -11.09 -4.20
C GLY A 201 -7.01 -12.58 -3.89
N TRP A 202 -6.86 -12.95 -2.61
CA TRP A 202 -7.01 -14.33 -2.17
C TRP A 202 -8.42 -14.87 -2.44
N ALA A 203 -9.47 -14.13 -2.07
CA ALA A 203 -10.86 -14.49 -2.32
C ALA A 203 -11.19 -14.65 -3.81
N ALA A 204 -10.49 -13.92 -4.69
CA ALA A 204 -10.61 -14.07 -6.15
C ALA A 204 -9.95 -15.34 -6.71
N THR A 205 -9.03 -15.93 -5.95
CA THR A 205 -8.28 -17.13 -6.36
C THR A 205 -8.69 -18.40 -5.62
N ALA A 206 -9.33 -18.26 -4.46
CA ALA A 206 -9.80 -19.38 -3.65
C ALA A 206 -11.16 -19.89 -4.14
N ASP A 207 -11.38 -21.21 -4.04
CA ASP A 207 -12.72 -21.79 -4.20
C ASP A 207 -13.55 -21.48 -2.94
N LEU A 208 -14.53 -20.59 -3.09
CA LEU A 208 -15.45 -20.16 -2.02
C LEU A 208 -16.83 -20.81 -2.12
N SER A 209 -17.00 -21.83 -2.99
CA SER A 209 -18.30 -22.50 -3.19
C SER A 209 -18.89 -23.08 -1.90
N PHE A 210 -18.03 -23.52 -0.97
CA PHE A 210 -18.42 -24.02 0.35
C PHE A 210 -19.09 -22.97 1.26
N LEU A 211 -18.92 -21.68 1.00
CA LEU A 211 -19.57 -20.58 1.73
C LEU A 211 -20.90 -20.14 1.09
N SER A 212 -21.11 -20.44 -0.19
CA SER A 212 -22.33 -20.05 -0.91
C SER A 212 -23.55 -20.92 -0.60
N GLY A 213 -23.39 -21.98 0.18
CA GLY A 213 -24.49 -22.75 0.73
C GLY A 213 -25.49 -23.28 -0.31
N SER A 214 -25.12 -24.31 -1.07
CA SER A 214 -26.12 -25.29 -1.51
C SER A 214 -26.33 -26.27 -0.35
N GLY A 215 -27.10 -25.84 0.64
CA GLY A 215 -27.70 -26.77 1.59
C GLY A 215 -28.78 -27.56 0.86
N ASP A 216 -28.52 -28.84 0.65
CA ASP A 216 -29.59 -29.86 0.54
C ASP A 216 -30.28 -30.03 1.90
#